data_AF-A0A3Q7Q513-F1
#
_entry.id   AF-A0A3Q7Q513-F1
#
_cell.length_a   1.000
_cell.length_b   1.000
_cell.length_c   1.000
_cell.angle_alpha   90.00
_cell.angle_beta   90.00
_cell.angle_gamma   90.00
#
_symmetry.space_group_name_H-M   'P 1'
#
loop_
_entity.id
_entity.type
_entity.pdbx_description
1 polymer ?
#
loop_
_entity_poly.entity_id
_entity_poly.type
_entity_poly.pdbx_seq_one_letter_code
_entity_poly.pdbx_strand_id
1 'polypeptide(L)'
;MCGCMHSSRDQTLHLEGDPSLSAAPPSTLAPRKMRKSISISKQLASIKALKKGSDLEKAIASIALIFRNSSDPDGKLGKAIAKDLLQTQFRNFTEGQETKPKYKDLLSELDEHTENKLDFEDFMVLLLSITVISDLLQNIWSVKIMN
;
A
#
# COMPACT_ATOMS: atom_id res chain seq x y z
N MET A 1 56.08 37.54 -20.55
CA MET A 1 57.38 37.15 -21.15
C MET A 1 58.31 36.75 -20.02
N CYS A 2 59.01 35.61 -20.19
CA CYS A 2 60.13 35.10 -19.38
C CYS A 2 59.83 34.71 -17.92
N GLY A 3 60.25 33.56 -17.40
CA GLY A 3 61.08 32.51 -17.98
C GLY A 3 61.49 31.52 -16.88
N CYS A 4 61.13 30.25 -17.08
CA CYS A 4 62.05 29.11 -17.20
C CYS A 4 63.18 28.84 -16.16
N MET A 5 63.15 27.58 -15.67
CA MET A 5 64.28 26.62 -15.49
C MET A 5 65.14 26.78 -14.21
N HIS A 6 65.71 25.76 -13.54
CA HIS A 6 65.83 24.29 -13.69
C HIS A 6 66.41 23.71 -12.37
N SER A 7 65.97 22.53 -11.91
CA SER A 7 66.72 21.25 -11.92
C SER A 7 67.45 20.78 -10.62
N SER A 8 67.38 19.45 -10.42
CA SER A 8 68.24 18.51 -9.67
C SER A 8 67.57 17.86 -8.43
N ARG A 9 67.68 16.56 -8.15
CA ARG A 9 68.10 15.33 -8.86
C ARG A 9 67.66 14.16 -7.95
N ASP A 10 67.42 13.00 -8.56
CA ASP A 10 66.93 11.73 -8.01
C ASP A 10 67.54 11.23 -6.69
N GLN A 11 66.71 10.54 -5.90
CA GLN A 11 67.15 9.31 -5.22
C GLN A 11 65.96 8.35 -5.02
N THR A 12 66.04 7.24 -5.76
CA THR A 12 65.23 6.03 -5.65
C THR A 12 65.51 5.30 -4.34
N LEU A 13 64.48 4.96 -3.58
CA LEU A 13 64.45 3.72 -2.80
C LEU A 13 63.05 3.10 -2.89
N HIS A 14 63.00 1.93 -3.51
CA HIS A 14 61.93 0.93 -3.37
C HIS A 14 61.54 0.76 -1.90
N LEU A 15 60.26 0.55 -1.62
CA LEU A 15 59.79 -0.58 -0.79
C LEU A 15 58.29 -0.80 -1.00
N GLU A 16 57.99 -2.09 -1.12
CA GLU A 16 56.77 -2.80 -1.51
C GLU A 16 55.63 -2.69 -0.48
N GLY A 17 54.36 -2.69 -0.93
CA GLY A 17 53.19 -2.83 -0.05
C GLY A 17 51.84 -2.51 -0.70
N ASP A 18 51.11 -3.56 -1.10
CA ASP A 18 49.85 -3.64 -1.85
C ASP A 18 48.62 -2.91 -1.22
N PRO A 19 47.56 -2.59 -1.99
CA PRO A 19 46.40 -1.79 -1.55
C PRO A 19 45.28 -2.66 -0.97
N SER A 20 44.81 -2.34 0.23
CA SER A 20 43.59 -2.93 0.79
C SER A 20 42.36 -2.14 0.34
N LEU A 21 41.77 -2.59 -0.77
CA LEU A 21 40.39 -2.25 -1.14
C LEU A 21 39.43 -2.96 -0.17
N SER A 22 38.89 -2.22 0.80
CA SER A 22 37.83 -2.69 1.69
C SER A 22 36.49 -2.68 0.93
N ALA A 23 36.20 -3.77 0.23
CA ALA A 23 34.90 -4.02 -0.37
C ALA A 23 33.95 -4.58 0.71
N ALA A 24 32.88 -3.82 1.02
CA ALA A 24 31.79 -4.29 1.85
C ALA A 24 31.03 -5.45 1.15
N PRO A 25 30.59 -6.50 1.88
CA PRO A 25 29.92 -7.63 1.26
C PRO A 25 28.50 -7.24 0.79
N PRO A 26 28.04 -7.74 -0.36
CA PRO A 26 26.67 -7.54 -0.83
C PRO A 26 25.70 -8.23 0.13
N SER A 27 24.76 -7.45 0.66
CA SER A 27 23.69 -7.94 1.53
C SER A 27 22.83 -8.94 0.74
N THR A 28 23.04 -10.22 1.00
CA THR A 28 22.25 -11.30 0.39
C THR A 28 20.89 -11.31 1.06
N LEU A 29 19.90 -10.67 0.42
CA LEU A 29 18.49 -10.79 0.81
C LEU A 29 18.04 -12.23 0.58
N ALA A 30 17.98 -13.00 1.68
CA ALA A 30 17.44 -14.35 1.66
C ALA A 30 15.99 -14.33 1.15
N PRO A 31 15.55 -15.37 0.40
CA PRO A 31 14.19 -15.45 -0.11
C PRO A 31 13.19 -15.43 1.05
N ARG A 32 12.34 -14.41 1.08
CA ARG A 32 11.26 -14.27 2.06
C ARG A 32 10.35 -15.49 1.91
N LYS A 33 10.46 -16.45 2.83
CA LYS A 33 9.62 -17.65 2.94
C LYS A 33 8.16 -17.22 2.78
N MET A 34 7.54 -17.53 1.64
CA MET A 34 6.16 -17.10 1.36
C MET A 34 5.24 -17.67 2.44
N ARG A 35 4.74 -16.80 3.32
CA ARG A 35 3.70 -17.17 4.27
C ARG A 35 2.45 -17.51 3.46
N LYS A 36 1.95 -18.73 3.60
CA LYS A 36 0.66 -19.13 3.00
C LYS A 36 -0.39 -18.11 3.44
N SER A 37 -0.99 -17.40 2.49
CA SER A 37 -2.05 -16.44 2.82
C SER A 37 -3.25 -17.21 3.38
N ILE A 38 -3.67 -16.85 4.59
CA ILE A 38 -4.89 -17.39 5.19
C ILE A 38 -6.06 -16.62 4.58
N SER A 39 -7.14 -17.31 4.18
CA SER A 39 -8.32 -16.61 3.65
C SER A 39 -8.98 -15.74 4.73
N ILE A 40 -9.59 -14.63 4.30
CA ILE A 40 -10.37 -13.73 5.16
C ILE A 40 -11.45 -14.50 5.93
N SER A 41 -12.16 -15.42 5.26
CA SER A 41 -13.17 -16.27 5.88
C SER A 41 -12.64 -17.11 7.04
N LYS A 42 -11.43 -17.68 6.89
CA LYS A 42 -10.79 -18.49 7.92
C LYS A 42 -10.28 -17.63 9.07
N GLN A 43 -9.76 -16.44 8.79
CA GLN A 43 -9.39 -15.47 9.82
C GLN A 43 -10.62 -14.99 10.62
N LEU A 44 -11.73 -14.64 9.95
CA LEU A 44 -12.97 -14.24 10.64
C LEU A 44 -13.52 -15.35 11.55
N ALA A 45 -13.53 -16.60 11.07
CA ALA A 45 -13.99 -17.75 11.86
C ALA A 45 -13.15 -17.98 13.13
N SER A 46 -11.88 -17.53 13.13
CA SER A 46 -10.99 -17.64 14.30
C SER A 46 -11.31 -16.61 15.40
N ILE A 47 -12.04 -15.53 15.07
CA ILE A 47 -12.38 -14.47 16.02
C ILE A 47 -13.61 -14.91 16.83
N LYS A 48 -13.39 -15.38 18.06
CA LYS A 48 -14.45 -15.93 18.93
C LYS A 48 -15.62 -14.97 19.13
N ALA A 49 -15.36 -13.67 19.25
CA ALA A 49 -16.39 -12.65 19.43
C ALA A 49 -17.39 -12.60 18.26
N LEU A 50 -16.94 -12.83 17.02
CA LEU A 50 -17.80 -12.76 15.83
C LEU A 50 -18.77 -13.94 15.69
N LYS A 51 -18.55 -15.04 16.42
CA LYS A 51 -19.47 -16.20 16.39
C LYS A 51 -20.88 -15.84 16.84
N LYS A 52 -21.00 -14.88 17.77
CA LYS A 52 -22.28 -14.35 18.26
C LYS A 52 -22.48 -12.88 17.86
N GLY A 53 -21.58 -12.33 17.05
CA GLY A 53 -21.65 -10.94 16.62
C GLY A 53 -22.80 -10.70 15.64
N SER A 54 -23.34 -9.49 15.70
CA SER A 54 -24.28 -8.94 14.73
C SER A 54 -23.67 -8.85 13.32
N ASP A 55 -24.53 -8.64 12.32
CA ASP A 55 -24.06 -8.49 10.94
C ASP A 55 -23.18 -7.24 10.76
N LEU A 56 -23.47 -6.17 11.50
CA LEU A 56 -22.64 -4.96 11.48
C LEU A 56 -21.24 -5.23 12.06
N GLU A 57 -21.14 -5.91 13.21
CA GLU A 57 -19.84 -6.27 13.80
C GLU A 57 -19.02 -7.17 12.85
N LYS A 58 -19.68 -8.11 12.17
CA LYS A 58 -19.03 -8.97 11.18
C LYS A 58 -18.56 -8.18 9.95
N ALA A 59 -19.36 -7.22 9.48
CA ALA A 59 -18.98 -6.35 8.36
C ALA A 59 -17.78 -5.49 8.72
N ILE A 60 -17.79 -4.83 9.89
CA ILE A 60 -16.67 -4.00 10.36
C ILE A 60 -15.41 -4.85 10.57
N ALA A 61 -15.52 -6.05 11.15
CA ALA A 61 -14.38 -6.93 11.31
C ALA A 61 -13.81 -7.41 9.97
N SER A 62 -14.67 -7.63 8.97
CA SER A 62 -14.23 -7.97 7.61
C SER A 62 -13.44 -6.83 6.99
N ILE A 63 -13.92 -5.58 7.12
CA ILE A 63 -13.23 -4.38 6.65
C ILE A 63 -11.87 -4.23 7.34
N ALA A 64 -11.83 -4.31 8.68
CA ALA A 64 -10.61 -4.19 9.46
C ALA A 64 -9.56 -5.25 9.08
N LEU A 65 -10.02 -6.46 8.78
CA LEU A 65 -9.14 -7.56 8.39
C LEU A 65 -8.59 -7.39 6.97
N ILE A 66 -9.42 -6.92 6.02
CA ILE A 66 -8.97 -6.58 4.66
C ILE A 66 -7.91 -5.48 4.73
N PHE A 67 -8.17 -4.41 5.50
CA PHE A 67 -7.18 -3.35 5.73
C PHE A 67 -5.88 -3.95 6.28
N ARG A 68 -5.94 -4.67 7.40
CA ARG A 68 -4.76 -5.24 8.06
C ARG A 68 -3.95 -6.18 7.16
N ASN A 69 -4.60 -6.96 6.32
CA ASN A 69 -3.92 -7.89 5.42
C ASN A 69 -3.25 -7.19 4.24
N SER A 70 -3.75 -6.01 3.85
CA SER A 70 -3.23 -5.20 2.75
C SER A 70 -2.25 -4.12 3.23
N SER A 71 -2.24 -3.80 4.53
CA SER A 71 -1.28 -2.86 5.13
C SER A 71 0.14 -3.41 5.17
N ASP A 72 1.09 -2.49 5.21
CA ASP A 72 2.49 -2.76 5.44
C ASP A 72 2.80 -3.10 6.92
N PRO A 73 4.06 -3.43 7.27
CA PRO A 73 4.44 -3.71 8.66
C PRO A 73 4.18 -2.57 9.65
N ASP A 74 4.12 -1.33 9.18
CA ASP A 74 3.85 -0.14 10.01
C ASP A 74 2.34 0.05 10.23
N GLY A 75 1.51 -0.81 9.62
CA GLY A 75 0.06 -0.80 9.77
C GLY A 75 -0.64 0.26 8.92
N LYS A 76 0.05 0.78 7.88
CA LYS A 76 -0.50 1.76 6.95
C LYS A 76 -0.76 1.12 5.59
N LEU A 77 -1.73 1.64 4.85
CA LEU A 77 -2.13 1.13 3.54
C LEU A 77 -1.65 2.07 2.45
N GLY A 78 -0.85 1.56 1.51
CA GLY A 78 -0.43 2.36 0.34
C GLY A 78 -1.63 2.70 -0.56
N LYS A 79 -1.68 3.94 -1.06
CA LYS A 79 -2.79 4.42 -1.91
C LYS A 79 -3.00 3.57 -3.18
N ALA A 80 -1.93 3.10 -3.81
CA ALA A 80 -2.03 2.21 -4.96
C ALA A 80 -2.74 0.89 -4.63
N ILE A 81 -2.48 0.32 -3.46
CA ILE A 81 -3.17 -0.89 -2.98
C ILE A 81 -4.62 -0.57 -2.59
N ALA A 82 -4.87 0.59 -1.99
CA ALA A 82 -6.23 1.04 -1.71
C ALA A 82 -7.06 1.17 -2.99
N LYS A 83 -6.49 1.75 -4.05
CA LYS A 83 -7.12 1.84 -5.38
C LYS A 83 -7.42 0.45 -5.96
N ASP A 84 -6.49 -0.48 -5.90
CA ASP A 84 -6.70 -1.86 -6.34
C ASP A 84 -7.83 -2.56 -5.54
N LEU A 85 -7.88 -2.36 -4.22
CA LEU A 85 -8.97 -2.87 -3.39
C LEU A 85 -10.32 -2.32 -3.82
N LEU A 86 -10.43 -1.03 -4.14
CA LEU A 86 -11.68 -0.45 -4.64
C LEU A 86 -12.06 -1.08 -6.00
N GLN A 87 -11.12 -1.16 -6.93
CA GLN A 87 -11.39 -1.70 -8.26
C GLN A 87 -11.73 -3.20 -8.25
N THR A 88 -11.22 -3.96 -7.28
CA THR A 88 -11.46 -5.41 -7.18
C THR A 88 -12.63 -5.78 -6.26
N GLN A 89 -12.66 -5.25 -5.03
CA GLN A 89 -13.65 -5.62 -4.02
C GLN A 89 -14.95 -4.82 -4.13
N PHE A 90 -14.89 -3.58 -4.64
CA PHE A 90 -16.06 -2.71 -4.81
C PHE A 90 -16.61 -2.70 -6.24
N ARG A 91 -16.09 -3.54 -7.15
CA ARG A 91 -16.45 -3.56 -8.57
C ARG A 91 -17.96 -3.47 -8.83
N ASN A 92 -18.76 -4.27 -8.14
CA ASN A 92 -20.21 -4.31 -8.35
C ASN A 92 -20.93 -3.07 -7.80
N PHE A 93 -20.36 -2.41 -6.78
CA PHE A 93 -20.92 -1.17 -6.22
C PHE A 93 -20.58 0.04 -7.08
N THR A 94 -19.44 -0.02 -7.78
CA THR A 94 -18.94 1.05 -8.63
C THR A 94 -19.32 0.88 -10.10
N GLU A 95 -20.03 -0.20 -10.44
CA GLU A 95 -20.50 -0.44 -11.80
C GLU A 95 -21.37 0.74 -12.28
N GLY A 96 -21.05 1.27 -13.46
CA GLY A 96 -21.70 2.48 -14.00
C GLY A 96 -21.29 3.81 -13.35
N GLN A 97 -20.52 3.79 -12.26
CA GLN A 97 -20.03 4.99 -11.56
C GLN A 97 -18.74 5.55 -12.18
N GLU A 98 -18.03 4.75 -12.98
CA GLU A 98 -16.69 5.02 -13.53
C GLU A 98 -16.62 6.32 -14.35
N THR A 99 -17.74 6.75 -14.92
CA THR A 99 -17.83 7.98 -15.71
C THR A 99 -18.16 9.20 -14.87
N LYS A 100 -18.65 9.03 -13.63
CA LYS A 100 -19.05 10.15 -12.76
C LYS A 100 -17.82 10.95 -12.31
N PRO A 101 -17.84 12.30 -12.39
CA PRO A 101 -16.70 13.14 -12.02
C PRO A 101 -16.16 12.85 -10.62
N LYS A 102 -17.05 12.79 -9.62
CA LYS A 102 -16.66 12.51 -8.23
C LYS A 102 -15.92 11.19 -8.03
N TYR A 103 -16.25 10.16 -8.82
CA TYR A 103 -15.55 8.88 -8.75
C TYR A 103 -14.14 8.99 -9.36
N LYS A 104 -14.00 9.70 -10.47
CA LYS A 104 -12.69 9.97 -11.10
C LYS A 104 -11.80 10.82 -10.20
N ASP A 105 -12.35 11.83 -9.56
CA ASP A 105 -11.62 12.70 -8.63
C ASP A 105 -11.09 11.85 -7.45
N LEU A 106 -11.94 11.00 -6.87
CA LEU A 106 -11.55 10.08 -5.79
C LEU A 106 -10.41 9.14 -6.19
N LEU A 107 -10.49 8.54 -7.39
CA LEU A 107 -9.42 7.67 -7.89
C LEU A 107 -8.13 8.44 -8.19
N SER A 108 -8.24 9.69 -8.65
CA SER A 108 -7.08 10.54 -8.94
C SER A 108 -6.35 10.94 -7.66
N GLU A 109 -7.06 11.20 -6.56
CA GLU A 109 -6.46 11.47 -5.25
C GLU A 109 -5.61 10.28 -4.74
N LEU A 110 -5.99 9.05 -5.12
CA LEU A 110 -5.21 7.84 -4.81
C LEU A 110 -3.97 7.68 -5.71
N ASP A 111 -3.96 8.30 -6.90
CA ASP A 111 -2.80 8.35 -7.79
C ASP A 111 -1.83 9.48 -7.40
N GLU A 112 -2.30 10.50 -6.69
CA GLU A 112 -1.49 11.61 -6.21
C GLU A 112 -0.75 11.29 -4.90
N HIS A 113 0.51 11.73 -4.82
CA HIS A 113 1.35 11.57 -3.64
C HIS A 113 1.36 10.13 -3.11
N THR A 114 1.69 9.16 -3.98
CA THR A 114 1.60 7.72 -3.69
C THR A 114 2.46 7.24 -2.51
N GLU A 115 3.43 8.05 -2.08
CA GLU A 115 4.22 7.82 -0.87
C GLU A 115 3.43 8.04 0.43
N ASN A 116 2.36 8.84 0.38
CA ASN A 116 1.45 9.02 1.51
C ASN A 116 0.60 7.75 1.65
N LYS A 117 0.56 7.22 2.87
CA LYS A 117 -0.19 6.01 3.19
C LYS A 117 -1.40 6.34 4.05
N LEU A 118 -2.48 5.61 3.82
CA LEU A 118 -3.73 5.72 4.56
C LEU A 118 -3.60 4.98 5.88
N ASP A 119 -4.13 5.56 6.95
CA ASP A 119 -4.44 4.77 8.12
C ASP A 119 -5.84 4.18 8.06
N PHE A 120 -6.27 3.54 9.16
CA PHE A 120 -7.56 2.88 9.18
C PHE A 120 -8.72 3.88 9.13
N GLU A 121 -8.57 5.06 9.73
CA GLU A 121 -9.58 6.11 9.68
C GLU A 121 -9.73 6.65 8.25
N ASP A 122 -8.60 7.00 7.62
CA ASP A 122 -8.58 7.44 6.22
C ASP A 122 -9.23 6.41 5.28
N PHE A 123 -8.92 5.14 5.48
CA PHE A 123 -9.51 4.04 4.70
C PHE A 123 -11.02 3.93 4.92
N MET A 124 -11.51 4.08 6.14
CA MET A 124 -12.95 4.07 6.43
C MET A 124 -13.67 5.27 5.77
N VAL A 125 -13.05 6.45 5.77
CA VAL A 125 -13.57 7.63 5.07
C VAL A 125 -13.64 7.39 3.56
N LEU A 126 -12.63 6.74 2.99
CA LEU A 126 -12.64 6.34 1.57
C LEU A 126 -13.80 5.37 1.24
N LEU A 127 -14.01 4.35 2.09
CA LEU A 127 -15.12 3.40 1.92
C LEU A 127 -16.49 4.07 2.05
N LEU A 128 -16.64 5.04 2.96
CA LEU A 128 -17.85 5.82 3.10
C LEU A 128 -18.08 6.69 1.84
N SER A 129 -17.03 7.35 1.36
CA SER A 129 -17.10 8.23 0.19
C SER A 129 -17.59 7.48 -1.05
N ILE A 130 -17.03 6.30 -1.32
CA ILE A 130 -17.45 5.48 -2.47
C ILE A 130 -18.88 4.95 -2.30
N THR A 131 -19.28 4.62 -1.08
CA THR A 131 -20.66 4.21 -0.77
C THR A 131 -21.66 5.32 -1.09
N VAL A 132 -21.33 6.58 -0.75
CA VAL A 132 -22.15 7.75 -1.04
C VAL A 132 -22.17 8.10 -2.53
N ILE A 133 -21.05 7.91 -3.24
CA ILE A 133 -20.96 8.14 -4.69
C ILE A 133 -21.76 7.08 -5.46
N SER A 134 -21.77 5.83 -4.97
CA SER A 134 -22.51 4.73 -5.56
C SER A 134 -24.02 4.91 -5.49
N ASP A 135 -24.75 4.20 -6.35
CA ASP A 135 -26.22 4.20 -6.32
C ASP A 135 -26.78 3.26 -5.23
N LEU A 136 -25.94 2.70 -4.35
CA LEU A 136 -26.34 1.70 -3.35
C LEU A 136 -27.47 2.18 -2.44
N LEU A 137 -27.37 3.37 -1.86
CA LEU A 137 -28.40 3.90 -0.97
C LEU A 137 -29.72 4.13 -1.71
N GLN A 138 -29.65 4.64 -2.94
CA GLN A 138 -30.83 4.84 -3.79
C GLN A 138 -31.49 3.50 -4.11
N ASN A 139 -30.70 2.47 -4.44
CA ASN A 139 -31.19 1.12 -4.71
C ASN A 139 -31.83 0.48 -3.46
N ILE A 140 -31.25 0.68 -2.27
CA ILE A 140 -31.85 0.19 -1.02
C ILE A 140 -33.18 0.89 -0.74
N TRP A 141 -33.26 2.20 -0.97
CA TRP A 141 -34.48 2.97 -0.72
C TRP A 141 -35.58 2.68 -1.76
N SER A 142 -35.24 2.44 -3.02
CA SER A 142 -36.22 2.15 -4.07
C SER A 142 -36.93 0.81 -3.84
N VAL A 143 -36.25 -0.19 -3.29
CA VAL A 143 -36.86 -1.49 -2.92
C VAL A 143 -37.96 -1.34 -1.86
N LYS A 144 -37.86 -0.35 -0.97
CA LYS A 144 -38.88 -0.09 0.07
C LYS A 144 -40.18 0.51 -0.46
N ILE A 145 -40.19 1.05 -1.69
CA ILE A 145 -41.38 1.70 -2.28
C ILE A 145 -42.26 0.68 -3.03
N MET A 146 -41.79 -0.55 -3.22
CA MET A 146 -42.49 -1.58 -4.00
C MET A 146 -43.19 -2.67 -3.16
N ASN A 147 -43.42 -2.41 -1.86
CA ASN A 147 -44.18 -3.29 -0.96
C ASN A 147 -45.39 -2.57 -0.35
#